data_AF-A0A3A4P9B3-F1
#
_entry.id   AF-A0A3A4P9B3-F1
#
_cell.length_a   1.000
_cell.length_b   1.000
_cell.length_c   1.000
_cell.angle_alpha   90.00
_cell.angle_beta   90.00
_cell.angle_gamma   90.00
#
_symmetry.space_group_name_H-M   'P 1'
#
loop_
_entity.id
_entity.type
_entity.pdbx_description
1 polymer ?
#
loop_
_entity_poly.entity_id
_entity_poly.type
_entity_poly.pdbx_seq_one_letter_code
_entity_poly.pdbx_strand_id
1 'polypeptide(L)' 'MSLVTSEQVAERFGVTVNTVRRWVRERRIPAIRASRRVVRFDLAAVECALATIAPATAPRARRARP' A
#
# COMPACT_ATOMS: atom_id res chain seq x y z
N MET A 1 -8.46 -14.46 0.20
CA MET A 1 -7.17 -13.88 -0.24
C MET A 1 -7.42 -13.10 -1.53
N SER A 2 -7.49 -11.78 -1.46
CA SER A 2 -7.72 -10.93 -2.63
C SER A 2 -6.44 -10.18 -2.98
N LEU A 3 -5.90 -10.44 -4.18
CA LEU A 3 -4.70 -9.79 -4.68
C LEU A 3 -5.05 -8.46 -5.35
N VAL A 4 -4.78 -7.38 -4.63
CA VAL A 4 -5.09 -6.01 -5.06
C VAL A 4 -3.90 -5.35 -5.75
N THR A 5 -4.17 -4.34 -6.57
CA THR A 5 -3.14 -3.53 -7.25
C THR A 5 -2.70 -2.37 -6.36
N SER A 6 -1.60 -1.71 -6.74
CA SER A 6 -1.11 -0.51 -6.05
C SER A 6 -2.16 0.61 -5.98
N GLU A 7 -3.02 0.73 -7.01
CA GLU A 7 -4.12 1.71 -7.05
C GLU A 7 -5.23 1.36 -6.07
N GLN A 8 -5.63 0.09 -6.01
CA GLN A 8 -6.63 -0.35 -5.05
C GLN A 8 -6.13 -0.20 -3.61
N VAL A 9 -4.86 -0.50 -3.34
CA VAL A 9 -4.25 -0.21 -2.02
C VAL A 9 -4.29 1.30 -1.74
N ALA A 10 -3.90 2.11 -2.71
CA ALA A 10 -3.92 3.57 -2.57
C ALA A 10 -5.32 4.09 -2.21
N GLU A 11 -6.35 3.65 -2.94
CA GLU A 11 -7.75 4.02 -2.72
C GLU A 11 -8.26 3.57 -1.34
N ARG A 12 -7.99 2.32 -0.96
CA ARG A 12 -8.46 1.73 0.30
C ARG A 12 -7.85 2.39 1.53
N PHE A 13 -6.58 2.77 1.45
CA PHE A 13 -5.86 3.43 2.55
C PHE A 13 -5.92 4.97 2.45
N GLY A 14 -6.57 5.54 1.43
CA GLY A 14 -6.64 6.99 1.22
C GLY A 14 -5.29 7.65 0.97
N VAL A 15 -4.33 6.91 0.40
CA VAL A 15 -2.98 7.38 0.09
C VAL A 15 -2.78 7.47 -1.42
N THR A 16 -1.67 8.08 -1.86
CA THR A 16 -1.33 8.09 -3.29
C THR A 16 -0.62 6.79 -3.70
N VAL A 17 -0.72 6.40 -4.97
CA VAL A 17 0.06 5.28 -5.54
C VAL A 17 1.57 5.48 -5.34
N ASN A 18 2.04 6.73 -5.35
CA ASN A 18 3.45 7.04 -5.10
C ASN A 18 3.85 6.69 -3.66
N THR A 19 2.97 6.94 -2.68
CA THR A 19 3.16 6.49 -1.29
C THR A 19 3.22 4.96 -1.20
N VAL A 20 2.33 4.25 -1.90
CA VAL A 20 2.36 2.78 -1.95
C VAL A 20 3.68 2.28 -2.56
N ARG A 21 4.12 2.86 -3.69
CA ARG A 21 5.43 2.53 -4.30
C ARG A 21 6.60 2.83 -3.37
N ARG A 22 6.52 3.91 -2.60
CA ARG A 22 7.51 4.25 -1.57
C ARG A 22 7.55 3.19 -0.48
N TRP A 23 6.41 2.73 0.04
CA TRP A 23 6.37 1.64 1.02
C TRP A 23 6.99 0.35 0.48
N VAL A 24 6.81 0.04 -0.80
CA VAL A 24 7.49 -1.11 -1.44
C VAL A 24 9.00 -0.92 -1.51
N ARG A 25 9.46 0.27 -1.91
CA ARG A 25 10.90 0.60 -1.97
C ARG A 25 11.55 0.52 -0.58
N GLU A 26 10.84 1.01 0.43
CA GLU A 26 11.25 0.94 1.84
C GLU A 26 11.04 -0.46 2.46
N ARG A 27 10.53 -1.44 1.69
CA ARG A 27 10.21 -2.81 2.14
C ARG A 27 9.28 -2.86 3.36
N ARG A 28 8.42 -1.85 3.51
CA ARG A 28 7.44 -1.73 4.60
C ARG A 28 6.20 -2.57 4.38
N ILE A 29 5.87 -2.85 3.12
CA ILE A 29 4.74 -3.69 2.76
C ILE A 29 5.18 -4.87 1.87
N PRO A 30 4.57 -6.05 2.02
CA PRO A 30 4.84 -7.20 1.17
C PRO A 30 4.29 -6.97 -0.23
N ALA A 31 5.16 -7.03 -1.23
CA ALA A 31 4.83 -6.85 -2.64
C ALA A 31 5.07 -8.18 -3.39
N ILE A 32 4.00 -8.74 -3.95
CA ILE A 32 4.03 -9.98 -4.72
C ILE A 32 4.23 -9.62 -6.19
N ARG A 33 5.41 -9.89 -6.74
CA ARG A 33 5.65 -9.71 -8.18
C ARG A 33 5.01 -10.87 -8.94
N ALA A 34 3.82 -10.65 -9.47
CA ALA A 34 3.13 -11.62 -10.32
C ALA A 34 3.80 -11.75 -11.71
N SER A 35 4.51 -10.71 -12.20
CA SER A 35 5.26 -10.74 -13.47
C SER A 35 6.30 -9.61 -13.53
N ARG A 36 7.16 -9.58 -14.57
CA ARG A 36 8.18 -8.53 -14.79
C ARG A 36 7.65 -7.10 -14.72
N ARG A 37 6.36 -6.88 -15.04
CA ARG A 37 5.69 -5.58 -15.01
C ARG A 37 4.51 -5.49 -14.03
N VAL A 38 4.13 -6.59 -13.38
CA VAL A 38 2.90 -6.65 -12.56
C VAL A 38 3.26 -6.94 -11.12
N VAL A 39 2.91 -6.00 -10.25
CA VAL A 39 3.03 -6.14 -8.79
C VAL A 39 1.63 -6.20 -8.20
N ARG A 40 1.41 -7.20 -7.36
CA ARG A 40 0.20 -7.46 -6.60
C ARG A 40 0.51 -7.32 -5.12
N PHE A 41 -0.52 -6.98 -4.36
CA PHE A 41 -0.45 -6.85 -2.92
C PHE A 41 -1.52 -7.73 -2.33
N ASP A 42 -1.16 -8.51 -1.31
CA ASP A 42 -2.17 -9.15 -0.49
C ASP A 42 -2.66 -8.12 0.52
N LEU A 43 -3.95 -7.78 0.46
CA LEU A 43 -4.55 -6.78 1.33
C LEU A 43 -4.33 -7.11 2.81
N ALA A 44 -4.54 -8.36 3.21
CA ALA A 44 -4.39 -8.79 4.61
C ALA A 44 -2.93 -8.69 5.06
N ALA A 45 -1.99 -9.02 4.17
CA ALA A 45 -0.57 -8.90 4.49
C ALA A 45 -0.12 -7.44 4.58
N VAL A 46 -0.67 -6.55 3.75
CA VAL A 46 -0.43 -5.10 3.84
C VAL A 46 -1.00 -4.53 5.14
N GLU A 47 -2.22 -4.91 5.53
CA GLU A 47 -2.83 -4.49 6.80
C GLU A 47 -1.99 -4.95 8.00
N CYS A 48 -1.60 -6.22 8.06
CA CYS A 48 -0.72 -6.74 9.12
C CYS A 48 0.64 -6.02 9.17
N ALA A 49 1.25 -5.76 8.02
CA ALA A 49 2.53 -5.06 7.96
C ALA A 49 2.40 -3.61 8.44
N LEU A 50 1.36 -2.89 8.01
CA LEU A 50 1.09 -1.53 8.46
C LEU A 50 0.74 -1.47 9.95
N ALA A 51 -0.04 -2.42 10.47
CA ALA A 51 -0.35 -2.53 11.89
C ALA A 51 0.90 -2.78 12.74
N THR A 52 1.86 -3.55 12.23
CA THR A 52 3.14 -3.82 12.91
C THR A 52 4.03 -2.57 12.97
N ILE A 53 3.95 -1.70 11.96
CA ILE A 53 4.83 -0.53 11.82
C ILE A 53 4.25 0.71 12.51
N ALA A 54 2.95 0.75 12.79
CA ALA A 54 2.26 1.94 13.28
C ALA A 54 1.76 1.79 14.72
N PRO A 55 2.39 2.46 15.71
CA PRO A 55 1.65 3.18 16.72
C PRO A 55 1.39 4.61 16.23
N ALA A 56 0.12 5.00 16.24
CA ALA A 56 -0.37 6.38 16.16
C ALA A 56 0.11 7.24 14.98
N THR A 57 -0.64 7.24 13.87
CA THR A 57 -1.20 8.45 13.22
C THR A 57 -1.63 8.14 11.79
N ALA A 58 -2.94 8.05 11.59
CA ALA A 58 -3.59 8.57 10.39
C ALA A 58 -4.68 9.54 10.89
N PRO A 59 -4.89 10.72 10.27
CA PRO A 59 -4.73 10.95 8.84
C PRO A 59 -3.91 12.20 8.50
N ARG A 60 -2.76 12.03 7.84
CA ARG A 60 -2.21 13.07 6.95
C ARG A 60 -2.73 12.83 5.54
N ALA A 61 -4.05 12.93 5.37
CA ALA A 61 -4.68 13.08 4.07
C ALA A 61 -4.34 14.48 3.53
N ARG A 62 -3.11 14.66 3.02
CA ARG A 62 -2.76 15.84 2.24
C ARG A 62 -3.23 15.59 0.80
N ARG A 63 -4.37 16.20 0.50
CA ARG A 63 -4.92 16.57 -0.82
C ARG A 63 -4.08 16.19 -2.06
N ALA A 64 -4.72 15.52 -3.02
CA ALA A 64 -4.53 15.71 -4.46
C ALA A 64 -5.81 15.18 -5.13
N ARG A 65 -6.82 16.03 -5.38
CA ARG A 65 -7.08 16.92 -6.53
C ARG A 65 -8.00 16.18 -7.53
N PRO A 66 -9.19 16.76 -7.85
CA PRO A 66 -10.20 16.15 -8.72
C PRO A 66 -9.73 16.00 -10.16
#